data_AF-A0A519ETX3-F1
#
_entry.id   AF-A0A519ETX3-F1
#
_cell.length_a   1.000
_cell.length_b   1.000
_cell.length_c   1.000
_cell.angle_alpha   90.00
_cell.angle_beta   90.00
_cell.angle_gamma   90.00
#
_symmetry.space_group_name_H-M   'P 1'
#
loop_
_entity.id
_entity.type
_entity.pdbx_description
1 polymer ?
#
loop_
_entity_poly.entity_id
_entity_poly.type
_entity_poly.pdbx_seq_one_letter_code
_entity_poly.pdbx_strand_id
1 'polypeptide(L)'
;MAQNISLTRYLVEQQRVDGKIPAQLRLLLEVVARACKSISQAVNKGALGGVLGSAESENVQGEIQKKLDIIANEVLIEANEWGGHLAAMASEEMDTIHLVPNRYPRGEYLLLFDPLDGSSNIDVNVSIGTIFSVLKKPEGQQGVQESDFLQAGNKQVAAGYCIYGPQTTL
;
A
#
# COMPACT_ATOMS: atom_id res chain seq x y z
N MET A 1 28.23 -7.13 -17.62
CA MET A 1 27.14 -7.86 -16.93
C MET A 1 26.30 -6.83 -16.20
N ALA A 2 24.98 -6.83 -16.38
CA ALA A 2 24.10 -5.97 -15.58
C ALA A 2 24.21 -6.41 -14.10
N GLN A 3 24.45 -5.47 -13.18
CA GLN A 3 24.43 -5.80 -11.76
C GLN A 3 22.97 -6.06 -11.34
N ASN A 4 22.72 -7.23 -10.74
CA ASN A 4 21.43 -7.50 -10.09
C ASN A 4 21.38 -6.69 -8.78
N ILE A 5 20.60 -5.62 -8.78
CA ILE A 5 20.38 -4.75 -7.62
C ILE A 5 18.99 -5.04 -7.07
N SER A 6 18.90 -5.45 -5.80
CA SER A 6 17.61 -5.60 -5.13
C SER A 6 17.01 -4.22 -4.80
N LEU A 7 15.68 -4.15 -4.70
CA LEU A 7 15.00 -2.92 -4.28
C LEU A 7 15.56 -2.37 -2.96
N THR A 8 15.74 -3.23 -1.96
CA THR A 8 16.34 -2.85 -0.67
C THR A 8 17.71 -2.23 -0.85
N ARG A 9 18.57 -2.82 -1.69
CA ARG A 9 19.90 -2.27 -1.96
C ARG A 9 19.80 -0.91 -2.65
N TYR A 10 18.98 -0.80 -3.69
CA TYR A 10 18.74 0.44 -4.40
C TYR A 10 18.28 1.56 -3.44
N LEU A 11 17.29 1.29 -2.60
CA LEU A 11 16.79 2.28 -1.64
C LEU A 11 17.83 2.66 -0.58
N VAL A 12 18.63 1.70 -0.10
CA VAL A 12 19.74 1.99 0.82
C VAL A 12 20.80 2.88 0.17
N GLU A 13 21.12 2.65 -1.11
CA GLU A 13 22.04 3.50 -1.88
C GLU A 13 21.46 4.91 -2.08
N GLN A 14 20.17 5.03 -2.44
CA GLN A 14 19.47 6.32 -2.55
C GLN A 14 19.44 7.10 -1.22
N GLN A 15 19.38 6.42 -0.08
CA GLN A 15 19.46 7.05 1.24
C GLN A 15 20.90 7.45 1.60
N ARG A 16 21.85 6.50 1.56
CA ARG A 16 23.19 6.67 2.14
C ARG A 16 24.16 7.41 1.25
N VAL A 17 24.10 7.16 -0.06
CA VAL A 17 25.07 7.70 -1.02
C VAL A 17 24.56 9.00 -1.60
N ASP A 18 23.32 8.99 -2.06
CA ASP A 18 22.75 10.13 -2.79
C ASP A 18 22.01 11.12 -1.89
N GLY A 19 21.64 10.73 -0.66
CA GLY A 19 20.85 11.58 0.25
C GLY A 19 19.47 11.97 -0.27
N LYS A 20 18.94 11.26 -1.28
CA LYS A 20 17.71 11.62 -2.00
C LYS A 20 16.44 11.25 -1.25
N ILE A 21 16.49 10.21 -0.41
CA ILE A 21 15.33 9.73 0.35
C ILE A 21 15.61 9.73 1.86
N PRO A 22 14.68 10.25 2.68
CA PRO A 22 14.76 10.11 4.14
C PRO A 22 14.67 8.63 4.57
N ALA A 23 15.31 8.29 5.69
CA ALA A 23 15.29 6.92 6.23
C ALA A 23 13.87 6.38 6.49
N GLN A 24 12.97 7.25 6.96
CA GLN A 24 11.57 6.94 7.24
C GLN A 24 10.79 6.60 5.96
N LEU A 25 11.03 7.35 4.87
CA LEU A 25 10.41 7.08 3.57
C LEU A 25 10.95 5.78 2.96
N ARG A 26 12.26 5.52 3.08
CA ARG A 26 12.86 4.24 2.66
C ARG A 26 12.15 3.07 3.33
N LEU A 27 12.01 3.11 4.64
CA LEU A 27 11.41 2.01 5.39
C LEU A 27 9.94 1.79 5.01
N LEU A 28 9.17 2.87 4.84
CA LEU A 28 7.80 2.81 4.33
C LEU A 28 7.74 2.09 2.98
N LEU A 29 8.59 2.44 2.02
CA LEU A 29 8.63 1.78 0.71
C LEU A 29 9.01 0.29 0.81
N GLU A 30 9.92 -0.08 1.72
CA GLU A 30 10.28 -1.47 1.98
C GLU A 30 9.12 -2.27 2.59
N VAL A 31 8.30 -1.64 3.44
CA VAL A 31 7.10 -2.25 4.03
C VAL A 31 6.03 -2.45 2.96
N VAL A 32 5.74 -1.44 2.14
CA VAL A 32 4.80 -1.55 1.01
C VAL A 32 5.24 -2.66 0.04
N ALA A 33 6.53 -2.71 -0.30
CA ALA A 33 7.07 -3.76 -1.16
C ALA A 33 6.93 -5.17 -0.55
N ARG A 34 7.01 -5.29 0.78
CA ARG A 34 6.78 -6.56 1.48
C ARG A 34 5.30 -6.95 1.46
N ALA A 35 4.40 -6.00 1.71
CA ALA A 35 2.96 -6.22 1.59
C ALA A 35 2.59 -6.72 0.19
N CYS A 36 3.11 -6.07 -0.85
CA CYS A 36 2.90 -6.48 -2.24
C CYS A 36 3.38 -7.91 -2.54
N LYS A 37 4.46 -8.37 -1.90
CA LYS A 37 4.92 -9.77 -2.02
C LYS A 37 3.93 -10.74 -1.39
N SER A 38 3.37 -10.41 -0.23
CA SER A 38 2.35 -11.22 0.43
C SER A 38 1.06 -11.28 -0.40
N ILE A 39 0.62 -10.15 -0.96
CA ILE A 39 -0.54 -10.09 -1.86
C ILE A 39 -0.28 -10.93 -3.11
N SER A 40 0.89 -10.78 -3.76
CA SER A 40 1.28 -11.62 -4.91
C SER A 40 1.22 -13.12 -4.60
N GLN A 41 1.61 -13.54 -3.39
CA GLN A 41 1.48 -14.94 -2.97
C GLN A 41 0.02 -15.39 -2.81
N ALA A 42 -0.86 -14.52 -2.30
CA ALA A 42 -2.29 -14.80 -2.20
C ALA A 42 -2.93 -14.89 -3.60
N VAL A 43 -2.65 -13.92 -4.47
CA VAL A 43 -3.10 -13.90 -5.88
C VAL A 43 -2.67 -15.17 -6.61
N ASN A 44 -1.40 -15.57 -6.50
CA ASN A 44 -0.87 -16.75 -7.17
C ASN A 44 -1.47 -18.08 -6.69
N LYS A 45 -1.99 -18.14 -5.46
CA LYS A 45 -2.69 -19.33 -4.97
C LYS A 45 -4.11 -19.44 -5.54
N GLY A 46 -4.72 -18.32 -5.93
CA GLY A 46 -6.05 -18.27 -6.52
C GLY A 46 -7.07 -19.19 -5.82
N ALA A 47 -7.76 -20.03 -6.59
CA ALA A 47 -8.80 -20.94 -6.07
C ALA A 47 -8.27 -21.90 -4.99
N LEU A 48 -7.02 -22.34 -5.10
CA LEU A 48 -6.41 -23.29 -4.17
C LEU A 48 -6.16 -22.67 -2.79
N GLY A 49 -6.08 -21.34 -2.71
CA GLY A 49 -5.96 -20.60 -1.46
C GLY A 49 -7.29 -20.36 -0.74
N GLY A 50 -8.43 -20.70 -1.37
CA GLY A 50 -9.75 -20.34 -0.85
C GLY A 50 -10.04 -18.82 -0.86
N VAL A 51 -9.23 -18.05 -1.60
CA VAL A 51 -9.28 -16.58 -1.65
C VAL A 51 -10.13 -16.04 -2.80
N LEU A 52 -10.69 -16.92 -3.64
CA LEU A 52 -11.59 -16.55 -4.72
C LEU A 52 -13.05 -16.53 -4.27
N GLY A 53 -13.85 -15.68 -4.94
CA GLY A 53 -15.27 -15.48 -4.68
C GLY A 53 -15.58 -14.14 -4.02
N SER A 54 -16.85 -13.79 -4.03
CA SER A 54 -17.40 -12.60 -3.38
C SER A 54 -17.38 -12.76 -1.86
N ALA A 55 -17.12 -11.67 -1.16
CA ALA A 55 -17.55 -11.52 0.22
C ALA A 55 -19.07 -11.29 0.24
N GLU A 56 -19.71 -11.49 1.39
CA GLU A 56 -21.11 -11.11 1.61
C GLU A 56 -21.27 -9.61 1.92
N SER A 57 -20.21 -8.81 1.68
CA SER A 57 -20.14 -7.37 1.93
C SER A 57 -20.08 -6.56 0.63
N GLU A 58 -20.72 -5.39 0.66
CA GLU A 58 -20.54 -4.33 -0.35
C GLU A 58 -19.53 -3.31 0.16
N ASN A 59 -18.69 -2.77 -0.73
CA ASN A 59 -17.76 -1.71 -0.39
C ASN A 59 -18.44 -0.32 -0.45
N VAL A 60 -17.68 0.72 -0.12
CA VAL A 60 -18.14 2.12 -0.01
C VAL A 60 -18.60 2.72 -1.35
N GLN A 61 -18.26 2.04 -2.44
CA GLN A 61 -18.60 2.41 -3.81
C GLN A 61 -19.83 1.64 -4.32
N GLY A 62 -20.40 0.74 -3.51
CA GLY A 62 -21.55 -0.09 -3.85
C GLY A 62 -21.20 -1.29 -4.73
N GLU A 63 -19.93 -1.70 -4.76
CA GLU A 63 -19.47 -2.88 -5.48
C GLU A 63 -19.43 -4.10 -4.55
N ILE A 64 -19.69 -5.28 -5.11
CA ILE A 64 -19.57 -6.54 -4.37
C ILE A 64 -18.08 -6.82 -4.15
N GLN A 65 -17.63 -6.69 -2.92
CA GLN A 65 -16.23 -6.83 -2.56
C GLN A 65 -15.78 -8.28 -2.77
N LYS A 66 -14.62 -8.50 -3.40
CA LYS A 66 -14.05 -9.84 -3.50
C LYS A 66 -13.24 -10.14 -2.25
N LYS A 67 -13.17 -11.42 -1.87
CA LYS A 67 -12.36 -11.84 -0.71
C LYS A 67 -10.90 -11.40 -0.81
N LEU A 68 -10.37 -11.38 -2.02
CA LEU A 68 -8.99 -10.99 -2.26
C LEU A 68 -8.77 -9.49 -2.02
N ASP A 69 -9.78 -8.65 -2.26
CA ASP A 69 -9.73 -7.20 -1.95
C ASP A 69 -9.61 -6.97 -0.44
N ILE A 70 -10.43 -7.68 0.35
CA ILE A 70 -10.36 -7.66 1.82
C ILE A 70 -8.97 -8.08 2.31
N ILE A 71 -8.45 -9.19 1.78
CA ILE A 71 -7.13 -9.72 2.15
C ILE A 71 -6.03 -8.71 1.79
N ALA A 72 -6.10 -8.11 0.60
CA ALA A 72 -5.11 -7.14 0.15
C ALA A 72 -5.11 -5.88 1.03
N ASN A 73 -6.30 -5.39 1.40
CA ASN A 73 -6.48 -4.27 2.31
C ASN A 73 -5.94 -4.58 3.70
N GLU A 74 -6.30 -5.71 4.29
CA GLU A 74 -5.82 -6.15 5.61
C GLU A 74 -4.29 -6.29 5.63
N VAL A 75 -3.70 -6.92 4.61
CA VAL A 75 -2.25 -7.08 4.50
C VAL A 75 -1.53 -5.73 4.46
N LEU A 76 -2.07 -4.74 3.74
CA LEU A 76 -1.48 -3.40 3.68
C LEU A 76 -1.62 -2.66 5.01
N ILE A 77 -2.78 -2.72 5.67
CA ILE A 77 -3.01 -2.08 6.98
C ILE A 77 -2.08 -2.69 8.04
N GLU A 78 -2.10 -4.01 8.18
CA GLU A 78 -1.32 -4.73 9.19
C GLU A 78 0.19 -4.56 8.99
N ALA A 79 0.67 -4.55 7.73
CA ALA A 79 2.07 -4.34 7.45
C ALA A 79 2.55 -2.94 7.87
N ASN A 80 1.68 -1.94 7.77
CA ASN A 80 2.02 -0.53 7.91
C ASN A 80 1.66 0.08 9.28
N GLU A 81 0.78 -0.54 10.08
CA GLU A 81 0.30 0.04 11.35
C GLU A 81 1.39 0.21 12.42
N TRP A 82 2.39 -0.67 12.47
CA TRP A 82 3.34 -0.75 13.59
C TRP A 82 4.73 -0.20 13.25
N GLY A 83 4.98 0.16 11.99
CA GLY A 83 6.31 0.58 11.50
C GLY A 83 6.80 1.92 12.06
N GLY A 84 5.93 2.75 12.63
CA GLY A 84 6.32 4.02 13.23
C GLY A 84 6.51 5.18 12.25
N HIS A 85 6.28 4.94 10.95
CA HIS A 85 6.54 5.90 9.88
C HIS A 85 5.29 6.64 9.43
N LEU A 86 4.11 6.10 9.73
CA LEU A 86 2.83 6.61 9.29
C LEU A 86 2.06 7.28 10.42
N ALA A 87 1.28 8.29 10.07
CA ALA A 87 0.31 8.92 10.95
C ALA A 87 -1.09 8.33 10.74
N ALA A 88 -1.45 8.09 9.47
CA ALA A 88 -2.71 7.48 9.08
C ALA A 88 -2.61 6.89 7.66
N MET A 89 -3.64 6.12 7.30
CA MET A 89 -3.79 5.49 6.00
C MET A 89 -5.19 5.78 5.42
N ALA A 90 -5.31 5.79 4.09
CA ALA A 90 -6.57 5.82 3.37
C ALA A 90 -6.55 4.71 2.31
N SER A 91 -7.65 3.97 2.23
CA SER A 91 -7.82 2.85 1.30
C SER A 91 -9.06 3.05 0.47
N GLU A 92 -9.03 2.59 -0.77
CA GLU A 92 -10.21 2.48 -1.63
C GLU A 92 -11.32 1.61 -0.98
N GLU A 93 -10.93 0.64 -0.14
CA GLU A 93 -11.82 -0.29 0.55
C GLU A 93 -12.32 0.19 1.94
N MET A 94 -12.16 1.47 2.27
CA MET A 94 -12.54 2.03 3.58
C MET A 94 -13.31 3.34 3.49
N ASP A 95 -14.37 3.49 4.31
CA ASP A 95 -15.22 4.70 4.32
C ASP A 95 -14.49 5.94 4.87
N THR A 96 -13.60 5.70 5.84
CA THR A 96 -12.91 6.74 6.60
C THR A 96 -11.45 6.38 6.74
N ILE A 97 -10.62 7.37 7.08
CA ILE A 97 -9.18 7.16 7.26
C ILE A 97 -8.89 6.20 8.42
N HIS A 98 -7.88 5.35 8.24
CA HIS A 98 -7.34 4.53 9.32
C HIS A 98 -6.25 5.28 10.09
N LEU A 99 -6.55 5.70 11.32
CA LEU A 99 -5.56 6.30 12.20
C LEU A 99 -4.63 5.24 12.79
N VAL A 100 -3.31 5.46 12.71
CA VAL A 100 -2.35 4.57 13.38
C VAL A 100 -2.64 4.60 14.90
N PRO A 101 -2.88 3.44 15.55
CA PRO A 101 -3.22 3.38 16.96
C PRO A 101 -2.20 4.09 17.87
N ASN A 102 -2.67 4.78 18.92
CA ASN A 102 -1.81 5.53 19.86
C ASN A 102 -0.71 4.67 20.54
N ARG A 103 -0.89 3.34 20.58
CA ARG A 103 0.09 2.39 21.15
C ARG A 103 1.36 2.25 20.30
N TYR A 104 1.32 2.66 19.04
CA TYR A 104 2.45 2.61 18.12
C TYR A 104 3.04 4.01 17.93
N PRO A 105 4.36 4.11 17.64
CA PRO A 105 4.94 5.37 17.19
C PRO A 105 4.20 5.90 15.95
N ARG A 106 4.00 7.21 15.87
CA ARG A 106 3.40 7.87 14.71
C ARG A 106 4.47 8.66 13.98
N GLY A 107 4.57 8.42 12.68
CA GLY A 107 5.46 9.18 11.81
C GLY A 107 4.76 10.37 11.16
N GLU A 108 5.40 10.92 10.15
CA GLU A 108 4.97 12.14 9.46
C GLU A 108 4.35 11.88 8.09
N TYR A 109 4.18 10.61 7.70
CA TYR A 109 3.64 10.25 6.39
C TYR A 109 2.17 9.82 6.47
N LEU A 110 1.47 10.06 5.37
CA LEU A 110 0.13 9.56 5.09
C LEU A 110 0.25 8.61 3.89
N LEU A 111 -0.35 7.43 3.98
CA LEU A 111 -0.34 6.44 2.90
C LEU A 111 -1.74 6.32 2.32
N LEU A 112 -1.86 6.51 1.01
CA LEU A 112 -3.06 6.23 0.23
C LEU A 112 -2.79 4.99 -0.60
N PHE A 113 -3.75 4.10 -0.71
CA PHE A 113 -3.60 2.95 -1.58
C PHE A 113 -4.92 2.45 -2.16
N ASP A 114 -4.83 1.91 -3.36
CA ASP A 114 -5.77 0.96 -3.92
C ASP A 114 -5.16 -0.42 -3.70
N PRO A 115 -5.72 -1.23 -2.78
CA PRO A 115 -5.10 -2.49 -2.39
C PRO A 115 -5.13 -3.51 -3.54
N LEU A 116 -6.14 -3.47 -4.40
CA LEU A 116 -6.29 -4.42 -5.50
C LEU A 116 -7.02 -3.83 -6.72
N ASP A 117 -6.27 -3.05 -7.52
CA ASP A 117 -6.75 -2.49 -8.78
C ASP A 117 -7.07 -3.61 -9.79
N GLY A 118 -8.22 -3.45 -10.45
CA GLY A 118 -8.72 -4.40 -11.44
C GLY A 118 -9.32 -5.67 -10.81
N SER A 119 -9.87 -5.62 -9.61
CA SER A 119 -10.51 -6.76 -8.92
C SER A 119 -11.50 -7.55 -9.79
N SER A 120 -12.20 -6.89 -10.72
CA SER A 120 -13.07 -7.53 -11.74
C SER A 120 -12.37 -8.63 -12.55
N ASN A 121 -11.06 -8.51 -12.75
CA ASN A 121 -10.22 -9.41 -13.54
C ASN A 121 -9.74 -10.67 -12.79
N ILE A 122 -9.98 -10.76 -11.48
CA ILE A 122 -9.53 -11.88 -10.64
C ILE A 122 -9.99 -13.23 -11.21
N ASP A 123 -11.27 -13.37 -11.58
CA ASP A 123 -11.86 -14.65 -11.96
C ASP A 123 -11.44 -15.13 -13.36
N VAL A 124 -10.92 -14.22 -14.18
CA VAL A 124 -10.45 -14.48 -15.55
C VAL A 124 -8.92 -14.55 -15.64
N ASN A 125 -8.22 -14.49 -14.49
CA ASN A 125 -6.76 -14.57 -14.39
C ASN A 125 -6.03 -13.54 -15.29
N VAL A 126 -6.60 -12.34 -15.40
CA VAL A 126 -5.97 -11.19 -16.05
C VAL A 126 -5.17 -10.41 -15.01
N SER A 127 -4.18 -9.63 -15.46
CA SER A 127 -3.32 -8.85 -14.55
C SER A 127 -4.12 -7.87 -13.71
N ILE A 128 -3.76 -7.82 -12.43
CA ILE A 128 -4.28 -6.91 -11.40
C ILE A 128 -3.10 -6.26 -10.68
N GLY A 129 -3.33 -5.31 -9.78
CA GLY A 129 -2.24 -4.61 -9.13
C GLY A 129 -2.59 -3.97 -7.80
N THR A 130 -1.61 -3.30 -7.21
CA THR A 130 -1.80 -2.42 -6.04
C THR A 130 -1.24 -1.06 -6.41
N ILE A 131 -1.96 0.02 -6.11
CA ILE A 131 -1.48 1.39 -6.34
C ILE A 131 -1.24 2.03 -4.98
N PHE A 132 -0.17 2.81 -4.83
CA PHE A 132 0.07 3.54 -3.60
C PHE A 132 0.61 4.95 -3.85
N SER A 133 0.30 5.83 -2.90
CA SER A 133 0.73 7.22 -2.87
C SER A 133 1.09 7.62 -1.45
N VAL A 134 2.19 8.35 -1.30
CA VAL A 134 2.73 8.78 -0.02
C VAL A 134 2.74 10.30 0.02
N LEU A 135 2.04 10.87 1.01
CA LEU A 135 2.04 12.29 1.32
C LEU A 135 2.76 12.54 2.64
N LYS A 136 3.20 13.78 2.86
CA LYS A 136 3.57 14.25 4.19
C LYS A 136 2.34 14.82 4.89
N LYS A 137 2.21 14.56 6.19
CA LYS A 137 1.21 15.20 7.02
C LYS A 137 1.48 16.72 7.07
N PRO A 138 0.46 17.58 6.90
CA PRO A 138 0.63 19.02 7.07
C PRO A 138 1.14 19.38 8.48
N GLU A 139 2.00 20.40 8.56
CA GLU A 139 2.54 20.91 9.83
C GLU A 139 1.47 21.67 10.64
N GLY A 140 1.64 21.74 11.96
CA GLY A 140 0.83 22.59 12.85
C GLY A 140 -0.53 22.01 13.29
N GLN A 141 -0.89 20.78 12.89
CA GLN A 141 -2.16 20.16 13.29
C GLN A 141 -2.03 19.21 14.50
N GLN A 142 -2.95 19.38 15.47
CA GLN A 142 -3.15 18.46 16.61
C GLN A 142 -3.98 17.23 16.20
N GLY A 143 -3.48 16.44 15.26
CA GLY A 143 -4.16 15.23 14.80
C GLY A 143 -3.88 14.92 13.34
N VAL A 144 -4.52 13.88 12.84
CA VAL A 144 -4.68 13.63 11.41
C VAL A 144 -6.18 13.70 11.12
N GLN A 145 -6.55 14.43 10.08
CA GLN A 145 -7.92 14.57 9.61
C GLN A 145 -8.04 14.08 8.16
N GLU A 146 -9.24 13.75 7.71
CA GLU A 146 -9.48 13.33 6.32
C GLU A 146 -9.03 14.39 5.32
N SER A 147 -9.19 15.67 5.65
CA SER A 147 -8.72 16.79 4.85
C SER A 147 -7.21 16.78 4.60
N ASP A 148 -6.42 16.11 5.45
CA ASP A 148 -4.97 16.00 5.28
C ASP A 148 -4.59 15.10 4.10
N PHE A 149 -5.51 14.25 3.64
CA PHE A 149 -5.34 13.41 2.46
C PHE A 149 -5.72 14.14 1.17
N LEU A 150 -6.48 15.24 1.26
CA LEU A 150 -6.95 16.04 0.13
C LEU A 150 -5.89 17.05 -0.37
N GLN A 151 -4.64 16.60 -0.48
CA GLN A 151 -3.54 17.41 -0.99
C GLN A 151 -3.43 17.27 -2.51
N ALA A 152 -2.92 18.31 -3.17
CA ALA A 152 -2.63 18.26 -4.60
C ALA A 152 -1.59 17.17 -4.91
N GLY A 153 -1.75 16.47 -6.03
CA GLY A 153 -0.85 15.37 -6.41
C GLY A 153 0.63 15.75 -6.55
N ASN A 154 0.96 17.02 -6.78
CA ASN A 154 2.35 17.51 -6.79
C ASN A 154 3.00 17.57 -5.40
N LYS A 155 2.26 17.26 -4.32
CA LYS A 155 2.75 17.14 -2.95
C LYS A 155 3.18 15.71 -2.58
N GLN A 156 2.95 14.74 -3.46
CA GLN A 156 3.39 13.36 -3.25
C GLN A 156 4.91 13.30 -3.10
N VAL A 157 5.37 12.62 -2.06
CA VAL A 157 6.80 12.40 -1.79
C VAL A 157 7.28 11.06 -2.36
N ALA A 158 6.36 10.13 -2.58
CA ALA A 158 6.56 8.91 -3.35
C ALA A 158 5.21 8.42 -3.86
N ALA A 159 5.22 7.68 -4.96
CA ALA A 159 4.08 6.97 -5.50
C ALA A 159 4.58 5.79 -6.32
N GLY A 160 3.74 4.78 -6.53
CA GLY A 160 4.08 3.63 -7.33
C GLY A 160 2.92 2.66 -7.44
N TYR A 161 3.18 1.56 -8.12
CA TYR A 161 2.23 0.46 -8.24
C TYR A 161 2.96 -0.88 -8.31
N CYS A 162 2.29 -1.94 -7.86
CA CYS A 162 2.71 -3.32 -8.07
C CYS A 162 1.81 -3.95 -9.12
N ILE A 163 2.37 -4.70 -10.07
CA ILE A 163 1.60 -5.50 -11.04
C ILE A 163 1.72 -6.97 -10.65
N TYR A 164 0.59 -7.65 -10.51
CA TYR A 164 0.45 -9.08 -10.33
C TYR A 164 0.06 -9.73 -11.66
N GLY A 165 1.05 -9.89 -12.55
CA GLY A 165 0.88 -10.55 -13.85
C GLY A 165 1.66 -11.87 -13.91
N PRO A 166 2.06 -12.33 -15.12
CA PRO A 166 2.95 -13.48 -15.28
C PRO A 166 4.27 -13.34 -14.50
N GLN A 167 4.67 -12.10 -14.24
CA GLN A 167 5.74 -11.74 -13.32
C GLN A 167 5.22 -10.62 -12.41
N THR A 168 5.61 -10.66 -11.13
CA THR A 168 5.33 -9.57 -10.20
C THR A 168 6.39 -8.48 -10.33
N THR A 169 5.95 -7.24 -10.61
CA THR A 169 6.83 -6.07 -10.74
C THR A 169 6.38 -4.97 -9.78
N LEU A 170 7.34 -4.29 -9.16
CA LEU A 170 7.15 -3.11 -8.30
C LEU A 170 8.30 -2.13 -8.54
#